data_AF-A0A931XQH5-F1
#
_entry.id   AF-A0A931XQH5-F1
#
_cell.length_a   1.000
_cell.length_b   1.000
_cell.length_c   1.000
_cell.angle_alpha   90.00
_cell.angle_beta   90.00
_cell.angle_gamma   90.00
#
_symmetry.space_group_name_H-M   'P 1'
#
loop_
_entity.id
_entity.type
_entity.pdbx_description
1 polymer ?
#
loop_
_entity_poly.entity_id
_entity_poly.type
_entity_poly.pdbx_seq_one_letter_code
_entity_poly.pdbx_strand_id
1 'polypeptide(L)'
;PWKDGKGEFVKRQDYEPVGMVSAAPMGGNWFHAHFGTSKESLRLTAWFGPNAPGRERGRPGEQHIDYGAIDIKEGGSAVPYYDEDPYLRKEYEATLKQEGIVSRMDDSLYRKP
;
A
#
# COMPACT_ATOMS: atom_id res chain seq x y z
N PRO A 1 -3.20 -3.68 12.20
CA PRO A 1 -2.12 -3.39 13.18
C PRO A 1 -2.61 -2.78 14.49
N TRP A 2 -3.30 -1.63 14.44
CA TRP A 2 -3.78 -0.91 15.63
C TRP A 2 -4.82 -1.69 16.41
N LYS A 3 -5.80 -2.32 15.73
CA LYS A 3 -6.84 -3.13 16.40
C LYS A 3 -6.26 -4.30 17.21
N ASP A 4 -5.09 -4.79 16.79
CA ASP A 4 -4.40 -5.93 17.37
C ASP A 4 -3.25 -5.52 18.33
N GLY A 5 -3.18 -4.24 18.72
CA GLY A 5 -2.14 -3.72 19.63
C GLY A 5 -0.74 -3.62 19.01
N LYS A 6 -0.60 -3.82 17.70
CA LYS A 6 0.68 -3.80 16.95
C LYS A 6 0.98 -2.46 16.29
N GLY A 7 0.36 -1.38 16.76
CA GLY A 7 0.50 -0.04 16.19
C GLY A 7 1.95 0.49 16.24
N GLU A 8 2.72 0.09 17.25
CA GLU A 8 4.13 0.49 17.43
C GLU A 8 5.07 0.03 16.31
N PHE A 9 4.70 -1.05 15.61
CA PHE A 9 5.44 -1.57 14.46
C PHE A 9 5.11 -0.83 13.17
N VAL A 10 4.06 -0.01 13.15
CA VAL A 10 3.70 0.74 11.95
C VAL A 10 4.63 1.94 11.79
N LYS A 11 5.20 2.10 10.59
CA LYS A 11 5.95 3.29 10.20
C LYS A 11 5.16 4.05 9.14
N ARG A 12 5.07 5.37 9.32
CA ARG A 12 4.48 6.29 8.37
C ARG A 12 5.56 7.22 7.85
N GLN A 13 5.54 7.47 6.54
CA GLN A 13 6.38 8.46 5.90
C GLN A 13 5.51 9.27 4.94
N ASP A 14 5.46 10.59 5.15
CA ASP A 14 4.78 11.49 4.23
C ASP A 14 5.72 11.83 3.07
N TYR A 15 5.14 11.91 1.87
CA TYR A 15 5.87 12.19 0.64
C TYR A 15 5.87 13.69 0.40
N GLU A 16 7.02 14.23 0.00
CA GLU A 16 7.15 15.62 -0.40
C GLU A 16 7.49 15.70 -1.89
N PRO A 17 7.18 16.83 -2.57
CA PRO A 17 7.61 17.04 -3.94
C PRO A 17 9.13 16.86 -4.08
N VAL A 18 9.54 16.04 -5.07
CA VAL A 18 10.95 15.70 -5.31
C VAL A 18 11.61 14.90 -4.15
N GLY A 19 10.81 14.42 -3.20
CA GLY A 19 11.25 13.54 -2.13
C GLY A 19 11.55 12.12 -2.61
N MET A 20 12.34 11.40 -1.82
CA MET A 20 12.63 9.97 -2.02
C MET A 20 12.34 9.22 -0.74
N VAL A 21 11.62 8.11 -0.87
CA VAL A 21 11.22 7.24 0.23
C VAL A 21 11.59 5.81 -0.09
N SER A 22 11.93 5.03 0.93
CA SER A 22 12.10 3.58 0.79
C SER A 22 10.82 2.89 1.26
N ALA A 23 10.27 2.01 0.42
CA ALA A 23 9.11 1.19 0.80
C ALA A 23 9.43 0.17 1.90
N ALA A 24 10.70 -0.23 2.05
CA ALA A 24 11.19 -1.13 3.08
C ALA A 24 12.63 -0.74 3.49
N PRO A 25 12.82 0.34 4.26
CA PRO A 25 14.14 0.89 4.57
C PRO A 25 15.05 -0.05 5.38
N MET A 26 14.48 -1.09 6.01
CA MET A 26 15.17 -1.94 6.99
C MET A 26 15.34 -3.40 6.52
N GLY A 27 15.12 -3.70 5.24
CA GLY A 27 15.05 -5.07 4.74
C GLY A 27 13.78 -5.81 5.20
N GLY A 28 13.41 -6.87 4.49
CA GLY A 28 12.24 -7.71 4.79
C GLY A 28 10.99 -7.39 3.96
N ASN A 29 10.08 -8.36 3.93
CA ASN A 29 8.81 -8.30 3.19
C ASN A 29 7.72 -7.60 4.02
N TRP A 30 7.88 -6.28 4.23
CA TRP A 30 6.88 -5.49 4.95
C TRP A 30 5.68 -5.20 4.05
N PHE A 31 4.47 -5.40 4.59
CA PHE A 31 3.26 -4.85 3.98
C PHE A 31 3.36 -3.32 3.99
N HIS A 32 3.06 -2.69 2.86
CA HIS A 32 3.03 -1.24 2.71
C HIS A 32 1.90 -0.83 1.76
N ALA A 33 1.46 0.42 1.89
CA ALA A 33 0.44 1.02 1.04
C ALA A 33 0.74 2.52 0.86
N HIS A 34 0.22 3.09 -0.23
CA HIS A 34 0.35 4.51 -0.55
C HIS A 34 -1.01 5.19 -0.51
N PHE A 35 -1.11 6.32 0.19
CA PHE A 35 -2.36 7.07 0.35
C PHE A 35 -2.18 8.48 -0.21
N GLY A 36 -2.81 8.75 -1.37
CA GLY A 36 -2.78 10.07 -1.98
C GLY A 36 -3.80 11.00 -1.35
N THR A 37 -3.34 12.06 -0.69
CA THR A 37 -4.19 13.04 0.02
C THR A 37 -4.12 14.46 -0.55
N SER A 38 -3.28 14.71 -1.57
CA SER A 38 -3.19 16.01 -2.23
C SER A 38 -4.33 16.24 -3.24
N LYS A 39 -4.67 17.51 -3.48
CA LYS A 39 -5.56 17.93 -4.59
C LYS A 39 -4.91 17.71 -5.95
N GLU A 40 -3.58 17.73 -5.99
CA GLU A 40 -2.80 17.47 -7.19
C GLU A 40 -2.54 15.97 -7.36
N SER A 41 -2.42 15.53 -8.61
CA SER A 41 -2.15 14.13 -8.90
C SER A 41 -0.75 13.72 -8.41
N LEU A 42 -0.69 12.64 -7.62
CA LEU A 42 0.58 12.03 -7.24
C LEU A 42 1.29 11.46 -8.48
N ARG A 43 2.53 11.85 -8.69
CA ARG A 43 3.43 11.25 -9.69
C ARG A 43 4.59 10.60 -8.96
N LEU A 44 4.82 9.31 -9.23
CA LEU A 44 5.88 8.54 -8.61
C LEU A 44 6.65 7.75 -9.67
N THR A 45 7.96 7.66 -9.48
CA THR A 45 8.83 6.72 -10.18
C THR A 45 9.35 5.75 -9.14
N ALA A 46 9.07 4.46 -9.32
CA ALA A 46 9.58 3.42 -8.44
C ALA A 46 10.84 2.78 -9.04
N TRP A 47 11.89 2.70 -8.23
CA TRP A 47 13.09 1.92 -8.54
C TRP A 47 13.12 0.66 -7.70
N PHE A 48 13.17 -0.48 -8.39
CA PHE A 48 13.25 -1.79 -7.77
C PHE A 48 14.69 -2.32 -7.88
N GLY A 49 15.24 -2.74 -6.75
CA GLY A 49 16.55 -3.39 -6.71
C GLY A 49 16.54 -4.75 -7.43
N PRO A 50 17.72 -5.33 -7.67
CA PRO A 50 17.86 -6.59 -8.42
C PRO A 50 17.21 -7.81 -7.73
N ASN A 51 16.85 -7.70 -6.45
CA ASN A 51 16.22 -8.74 -5.64
C ASN A 51 14.85 -8.26 -5.10
N ALA A 52 14.15 -7.40 -5.84
CA ALA A 52 12.83 -6.97 -5.44
C ALA A 52 11.86 -8.17 -5.41
N PRO A 53 11.08 -8.33 -4.34
CA PRO A 53 10.07 -9.38 -4.27
C PRO A 53 9.06 -9.24 -5.43
N GLY A 54 8.76 -10.33 -6.15
CA GLY A 54 7.87 -10.30 -7.32
C GLY A 54 8.55 -9.75 -8.58
N ARG A 55 9.88 -9.81 -8.60
CA ARG A 55 10.73 -9.55 -9.78
C ARG A 55 11.83 -10.60 -9.87
N GLU A 56 11.53 -11.83 -9.45
CA GLU A 56 12.44 -12.94 -9.53
C GLU A 56 12.91 -13.14 -10.98
N ARG A 57 14.18 -13.50 -11.16
CA ARG A 57 14.77 -13.69 -12.48
C ARG A 57 14.16 -14.93 -13.16
N GLY A 58 13.19 -14.71 -14.04
CA GLY A 58 12.70 -15.72 -14.99
C GLY A 58 13.52 -15.75 -16.28
N ARG A 59 13.27 -16.76 -17.14
CA ARG A 59 13.79 -16.77 -18.51
C ARG A 59 13.03 -15.75 -19.35
N PRO A 60 13.68 -15.10 -20.34
CA PRO A 60 12.97 -14.24 -21.28
C PRO A 60 11.78 -14.96 -21.92
N GLY A 61 10.59 -14.36 -21.85
CA GLY A 61 9.35 -14.92 -22.40
C GLY A 61 8.55 -15.81 -21.44
N GLU A 62 9.05 -16.10 -20.23
CA GLU A 62 8.25 -16.77 -19.20
C GLU A 62 7.16 -15.85 -18.66
N GLN A 63 6.00 -16.45 -18.33
CA GLN A 63 4.94 -15.74 -17.64
C GLN A 63 5.42 -15.38 -16.23
N HIS A 64 5.30 -14.10 -15.91
CA HIS A 64 5.62 -13.59 -14.59
C HIS A 64 4.33 -13.28 -13.85
N ILE A 65 4.19 -13.81 -12.63
CA ILE A 65 3.03 -13.57 -11.77
C ILE A 65 3.34 -12.42 -10.83
N ASP A 66 2.48 -11.40 -10.81
CA ASP A 66 2.53 -10.36 -9.79
C ASP A 66 1.78 -10.84 -8.55
N TYR A 67 2.45 -11.60 -7.68
CA TYR A 67 1.82 -12.10 -6.46
C TYR A 67 1.44 -10.96 -5.49
N GLY A 68 2.04 -9.78 -5.64
CA GLY A 68 1.68 -8.57 -4.89
C GLY A 68 0.28 -8.06 -5.23
N ALA A 69 -0.25 -8.43 -6.38
CA ALA A 69 -1.62 -8.12 -6.83
C ALA A 69 -2.64 -9.23 -6.52
N ILE A 70 -2.20 -10.36 -5.97
CA ILE A 70 -3.07 -11.50 -5.63
C ILE A 70 -3.46 -11.41 -4.15
N ASP A 71 -4.73 -11.70 -3.83
CA ASP A 71 -5.23 -11.71 -2.45
C ASP A 71 -4.40 -12.68 -1.58
N ILE A 72 -4.11 -12.27 -0.34
CA ILE A 72 -3.37 -13.06 0.63
C ILE A 72 -4.00 -14.43 0.90
N LYS A 73 -5.32 -14.56 0.75
CA LYS A 73 -6.06 -15.81 0.91
C LYS A 73 -5.98 -16.72 -0.30
N GLU A 74 -5.59 -16.18 -1.45
CA GLU A 74 -5.38 -16.91 -2.71
C GLU A 74 -3.89 -17.26 -2.95
N GLY A 75 -3.05 -17.05 -1.93
CA GLY A 75 -1.61 -17.34 -2.00
C GLY A 75 -0.76 -16.16 -2.47
N GLY A 76 -1.34 -14.97 -2.62
CA GLY A 76 -0.61 -13.74 -2.88
C GLY A 76 -0.19 -13.00 -1.62
N SER A 77 0.05 -11.69 -1.76
CA SER A 77 0.38 -10.81 -0.63
C SER A 77 -0.41 -9.51 -0.58
N ALA A 78 -1.49 -9.38 -1.37
CA ALA A 78 -2.40 -8.23 -1.29
C ALA A 78 -3.36 -8.42 -0.12
N VAL A 79 -3.39 -7.45 0.80
CA VAL A 79 -4.43 -7.40 1.83
C VAL A 79 -5.67 -6.74 1.21
N PRO A 80 -6.84 -7.39 1.19
CA PRO A 80 -8.05 -6.79 0.65
C PRO A 80 -8.58 -5.70 1.59
N TYR A 81 -9.23 -4.67 1.02
CA TYR A 81 -9.74 -3.52 1.78
C TYR A 81 -10.66 -3.91 2.95
N TYR A 82 -11.47 -4.95 2.83
CA TYR A 82 -12.36 -5.39 3.91
C TYR A 82 -11.64 -6.05 5.10
N ASP A 83 -10.37 -6.46 4.94
CA ASP A 83 -9.53 -7.00 6.02
C ASP A 83 -8.50 -5.99 6.53
N GLU A 84 -8.41 -4.80 5.92
CA GLU A 84 -7.53 -3.74 6.38
C GLU A 84 -7.85 -3.32 7.83
N ASP A 85 -6.89 -2.67 8.48
CA ASP A 85 -7.16 -2.13 9.80
C ASP A 85 -8.07 -0.89 9.69
N PRO A 86 -9.22 -0.83 10.40
CA PRO A 86 -10.16 0.29 10.30
C PRO A 86 -9.55 1.65 10.62
N TYR A 87 -8.44 1.68 11.34
CA TYR A 87 -7.68 2.91 11.57
C TYR A 87 -7.24 3.57 10.26
N LEU A 88 -6.82 2.80 9.26
CA LEU A 88 -6.30 3.31 7.99
C LEU A 88 -7.37 4.10 7.23
N ARG A 89 -8.54 3.50 6.98
CA ARG A 89 -9.67 4.18 6.36
C ARG A 89 -10.04 5.47 7.08
N LYS A 90 -10.18 5.40 8.41
CA LYS A 90 -10.59 6.54 9.24
C LYS A 90 -9.57 7.68 9.16
N GLU A 91 -8.28 7.36 9.23
CA GLU A 91 -7.21 8.34 9.14
C GLU A 91 -7.17 8.97 7.75
N TYR A 92 -7.22 8.15 6.68
CA TYR A 92 -7.23 8.63 5.30
C TYR A 92 -8.41 9.57 5.01
N GLU A 93 -9.64 9.18 5.39
CA GLU A 93 -10.82 10.03 5.22
C GLU A 93 -10.72 11.34 6.02
N ALA A 94 -10.13 11.32 7.22
CA ALA A 94 -9.89 12.52 8.01
C ALA A 94 -8.88 13.45 7.34
N THR A 95 -7.79 12.92 6.77
CA THR A 95 -6.80 13.73 6.03
C THR A 95 -7.39 14.32 4.77
N LEU A 96 -8.15 13.53 3.99
CA LEU A 96 -8.85 14.06 2.81
C LEU A 96 -9.80 15.20 3.18
N LYS A 97 -10.56 15.05 4.28
CA LYS A 97 -11.46 16.09 4.76
C LYS A 97 -10.72 17.37 5.15
N GLN A 98 -9.55 17.27 5.78
CA GLN A 98 -8.70 18.42 6.11
C GLN A 98 -8.27 19.18 4.85
N GLU A 99 -7.97 18.45 3.77
CA GLU A 99 -7.63 19.02 2.47
C GLU A 99 -8.87 19.49 1.68
N GLY A 100 -10.09 19.26 2.18
CA GLY A 100 -11.34 19.59 1.48
C GLY A 100 -11.61 18.68 0.27
N ILE A 101 -11.10 17.45 0.30
CA ILE A 101 -11.26 16.43 -0.73
C ILE A 101 -12.31 15.41 -0.27
N VAL A 102 -13.18 15.00 -1.19
CA VAL A 102 -14.14 13.91 -0.96
C VAL A 102 -13.49 12.58 -1.34
N SER A 103 -13.55 11.61 -0.42
CA SER A 103 -13.08 10.25 -0.71
C SER A 103 -13.85 9.65 -1.87
N ARG A 104 -13.12 9.00 -2.79
CA ARG A 104 -13.68 8.24 -3.92
C ARG A 104 -13.68 6.73 -3.66
N MET A 105 -13.28 6.31 -2.46
CA MET A 105 -13.30 4.91 -2.06
C MET A 105 -14.75 4.49 -1.78
N ASP A 106 -15.25 3.52 -2.55
CA ASP A 106 -16.61 3.02 -2.38
C ASP A 106 -16.74 2.18 -1.11
N ASP A 107 -17.87 2.30 -0.41
CA ASP A 107 -18.15 1.53 0.81
C ASP A 107 -18.15 0.02 0.59
N SER A 108 -18.51 -0.43 -0.61
CA SER A 108 -18.53 -1.85 -0.98
C SER A 108 -17.15 -2.51 -0.91
N LEU A 109 -16.07 -1.76 -1.11
CA LEU A 109 -14.70 -2.27 -1.02
C LEU A 109 -14.38 -2.83 0.38
N TYR A 110 -15.03 -2.28 1.40
CA TYR A 110 -14.80 -2.63 2.80
C TYR A 110 -15.79 -3.66 3.34
N ARG A 111 -16.67 -4.20 2.48
CA ARG A 111 -17.61 -5.26 2.83
C ARG A 111 -17.05 -6.59 2.34
N LYS A 112 -17.24 -7.64 3.13
CA LYS A 112 -16.88 -9.00 2.70
C LYS A 112 -17.77 -9.40 1.51
N PRO A 113 -17.22 -10.10 0.51
CA PRO A 113 -17.99 -10.66 -0.59
C PRO A 113 -19.01 -11.72 -0.12
#